data_AF-A0A4Q2UQ53-F1
#
_entry.id   AF-A0A4Q2UQ53-F1
#
_cell.length_a   1.000
_cell.length_b   1.000
_cell.length_c   1.000
_cell.angle_alpha   90.00
_cell.angle_beta   90.00
_cell.angle_gamma   90.00
#
_symmetry.space_group_name_H-M   'P 1'
#
loop_
_entity.id
_entity.type
_entity.pdbx_description
1 polymer ?
#
loop_
_entity_poly.entity_id
_entity_poly.type
_entity_poly.pdbx_seq_one_letter_code
_entity_poly.pdbx_strand_id
1 'polypeptide(L)'
;MKNLLILLTLLLMGVSAPAQNKPATTTPPAVVSLVEGITDKRFLPDTAFAALSEEDQTLLAKEPVANWGLPQESGQYMTYYNLVIGTRSYQLVVTRAPRSSYPTATLLRFTTPKSKPEPIARGTLRPKEEKPK
;
A
#
# COMPACT_ATOMS: atom_id res chain seq x y z
N MET A 1 -55.94 14.94 -15.28
CA MET A 1 -55.26 15.13 -13.97
C MET A 1 -54.80 13.83 -13.30
N LYS A 2 -54.82 12.67 -13.96
CA LYS A 2 -54.48 11.36 -13.35
C LYS A 2 -53.05 10.88 -13.65
N ASN A 3 -52.45 11.37 -14.74
CA ASN A 3 -51.11 10.95 -15.17
C ASN A 3 -49.98 11.73 -14.48
N LEU A 4 -50.28 12.91 -13.90
CA LEU A 4 -49.30 13.71 -13.15
C LEU A 4 -48.96 13.05 -11.81
N LEU A 5 -49.94 12.39 -11.19
CA LEU A 5 -49.79 11.72 -9.91
C LEU A 5 -48.89 10.47 -9.99
N ILE A 6 -48.80 9.85 -11.17
CA ILE A 6 -47.95 8.67 -11.41
C ILE A 6 -46.49 9.08 -11.66
N LEU A 7 -46.24 10.26 -12.25
CA LEU A 7 -44.89 10.78 -12.39
C LEU A 7 -44.29 11.23 -11.04
N LEU A 8 -45.12 11.73 -10.12
CA LEU A 8 -44.66 12.20 -8.82
C LEU A 8 -44.22 11.05 -7.90
N THR A 9 -44.84 9.87 -8.02
CA THR A 9 -44.48 8.69 -7.22
C THR A 9 -43.20 8.02 -7.72
N LEU A 10 -42.87 8.09 -9.02
CA LEU A 10 -41.62 7.56 -9.55
C LEU A 10 -40.38 8.37 -9.13
N LEU A 11 -40.52 9.66 -8.85
CA LEU A 11 -39.40 10.51 -8.41
C LEU A 11 -38.98 10.28 -6.95
N LEU A 12 -39.81 9.62 -6.13
CA LEU A 12 -39.58 9.45 -4.69
C LEU A 12 -38.73 8.21 -4.34
N MET A 13 -38.34 7.40 -5.32
CA MET A 13 -37.44 6.24 -5.16
C MET A 13 -35.96 6.56 -5.48
N GLY A 14 -35.56 7.83 -5.37
CA GLY A 14 -34.16 8.21 -5.29
C GLY A 14 -33.58 7.78 -3.94
N VAL A 15 -33.40 6.47 -3.76
CA VAL A 15 -32.66 5.91 -2.63
C VAL A 15 -31.23 6.41 -2.75
N SER A 16 -30.90 7.42 -1.96
CA SER A 16 -29.53 7.79 -1.66
C SER A 16 -28.89 6.55 -1.02
N ALA A 17 -28.12 5.82 -1.83
CA ALA A 17 -27.20 4.83 -1.31
C ALA A 17 -26.33 5.55 -0.27
N PRO A 18 -26.29 5.12 1.00
CA PRO A 18 -25.30 5.65 1.91
C PRO A 18 -23.94 5.32 1.31
N ALA A 19 -23.23 6.35 0.85
CA ALA A 19 -21.81 6.23 0.55
C ALA A 19 -21.18 5.72 1.84
N GLN A 20 -20.76 4.47 1.83
CA GLN A 20 -20.16 3.80 2.97
C GLN A 20 -18.81 4.49 3.23
N ASN A 21 -18.84 5.52 4.08
CA ASN A 21 -17.66 6.13 4.67
C ASN A 21 -17.05 5.13 5.66
N LYS A 22 -16.52 4.01 5.17
CA LYS A 22 -15.45 3.35 5.92
C LYS A 22 -14.31 4.37 5.98
N PRO A 23 -13.78 4.72 7.16
CA PRO A 23 -12.59 5.54 7.23
C PRO A 23 -11.55 4.90 6.31
N ALA A 24 -11.00 5.70 5.40
CA ALA A 24 -9.95 5.23 4.49
C ALA A 24 -8.90 4.52 5.34
N THR A 25 -8.72 3.21 5.12
CA THR A 25 -7.78 2.41 5.88
C THR A 25 -6.37 2.88 5.52
N THR A 26 -5.90 3.91 6.22
CA THR A 26 -4.56 4.45 6.00
C THR A 26 -3.53 3.35 6.21
N THR A 27 -2.44 3.37 5.43
CA THR A 27 -1.37 2.40 5.62
C THR A 27 -0.88 2.50 7.07
N PRO A 28 -0.84 1.40 7.83
CA PRO A 28 -0.49 1.41 9.24
C PRO A 28 0.90 2.01 9.49
N PRO A 29 1.11 2.76 10.59
CA PRO A 29 2.39 3.39 10.89
C PRO A 29 3.58 2.42 10.92
N ALA A 30 3.38 1.19 11.41
CA ALA A 30 4.43 0.18 11.43
C ALA A 30 4.93 -0.18 10.02
N VAL A 31 4.03 -0.29 9.04
CA VAL A 31 4.39 -0.56 7.64
C VAL A 31 5.10 0.65 7.04
N VAL A 32 4.68 1.86 7.40
CA VAL A 32 5.38 3.09 6.99
C VAL A 32 6.81 3.08 7.51
N SER A 33 7.01 2.96 8.83
CA SER A 33 8.33 2.97 9.45
C SER A 33 9.24 1.85 8.94
N LEU A 34 8.67 0.68 8.64
CA LEU A 34 9.40 -0.42 8.00
C LEU A 34 9.95 -0.01 6.62
N VAL A 35 9.11 0.51 5.74
CA VAL A 35 9.53 0.94 4.39
C VAL A 35 10.56 2.06 4.48
N GLU A 36 10.37 3.00 5.40
CA GLU A 36 11.33 4.09 5.64
C GLU A 36 12.67 3.60 6.21
N GLY A 37 12.65 2.54 7.01
CA GLY A 37 13.84 1.88 7.54
C GLY A 37 14.62 1.12 6.47
N ILE A 38 13.93 0.41 5.57
CA ILE A 38 14.57 -0.35 4.48
C ILE A 38 15.16 0.59 3.43
N THR A 39 14.45 1.68 3.09
CA THR A 39 14.81 2.54 1.95
C THR A 39 15.59 3.80 2.34
N ASP A 40 15.68 4.09 3.63
CA ASP A 40 16.17 5.35 4.19
C ASP A 40 15.54 6.61 3.57
N LYS A 41 14.28 6.50 3.16
CA LYS A 41 13.49 7.58 2.55
C LYS A 41 12.21 7.78 3.32
N ARG A 42 11.61 8.97 3.22
CA ARG A 42 10.27 9.23 3.74
C ARG A 42 9.25 8.54 2.83
N PHE A 43 8.38 7.72 3.41
CA PHE A 43 7.35 7.00 2.67
C PHE A 43 6.02 7.72 2.81
N LEU A 44 5.42 8.07 1.68
CA LEU A 44 4.11 8.71 1.60
C LEU A 44 3.13 7.71 0.97
N PRO A 45 2.34 7.00 1.79
CA PRO A 45 1.35 6.06 1.29
C PRO A 45 0.37 6.76 0.35
N ASP A 46 0.15 6.17 -0.82
CA ASP A 46 -0.78 6.70 -1.83
C ASP A 46 -2.10 5.90 -1.87
N THR A 47 -2.10 4.70 -1.31
CA THR A 47 -3.21 3.75 -1.42
C THR A 47 -3.44 3.02 -0.09
N ALA A 48 -4.72 2.81 0.22
CA ALA A 48 -5.21 1.94 1.27
C ALA A 48 -5.49 0.54 0.70
N PHE A 49 -4.78 -0.51 1.15
CA PHE A 49 -5.04 -1.87 0.68
C PHE A 49 -5.84 -2.65 1.72
N ALA A 50 -7.04 -3.09 1.34
CA ALA A 50 -7.85 -4.00 2.15
C ALA A 50 -7.19 -5.38 2.36
N ALA A 51 -6.22 -5.74 1.52
CA ALA A 51 -5.50 -7.01 1.58
C ALA A 51 -4.49 -7.09 2.75
N LEU A 52 -4.11 -5.95 3.34
CA LEU A 52 -3.21 -5.89 4.49
C LEU A 52 -3.95 -6.40 5.74
N SER A 53 -3.61 -7.60 6.20
CA SER A 53 -4.22 -8.18 7.39
C SER A 53 -3.55 -7.69 8.68
N GLU A 54 -4.21 -7.83 9.82
CA GLU A 54 -3.61 -7.56 11.14
C GLU A 54 -2.41 -8.49 11.42
N GLU A 55 -2.45 -9.71 10.91
CA GLU A 55 -1.34 -10.66 11.01
C GLU A 55 -0.11 -10.15 10.25
N ASP A 56 -0.28 -9.65 9.02
CA ASP A 56 0.82 -9.08 8.26
C ASP A 56 1.41 -7.86 8.96
N GLN A 57 0.56 -6.98 9.50
CA GLN A 57 1.02 -5.83 10.27
C GLN A 57 1.84 -6.26 11.48
N THR A 58 1.39 -7.29 12.20
CA THR A 58 2.07 -7.80 13.39
C THR A 58 3.41 -8.44 13.04
N LEU A 59 3.47 -9.23 11.97
CA LEU A 59 4.72 -9.86 11.52
C LEU A 59 5.71 -8.80 11.04
N LEU A 60 5.28 -7.90 10.15
CA LEU A 60 6.12 -6.84 9.58
C LEU A 60 6.62 -5.84 10.65
N ALA A 61 5.84 -5.59 11.70
CA ALA A 61 6.24 -4.72 12.80
C ALA A 61 7.29 -5.36 13.72
N LYS A 62 7.32 -6.69 13.82
CA LYS A 62 8.25 -7.43 14.69
C LYS A 62 9.59 -7.70 14.02
N GLU A 63 9.59 -7.85 12.69
CA GLU A 63 10.82 -8.16 11.96
C GLU A 63 11.75 -6.94 11.86
N PRO A 64 12.99 -7.05 12.36
CA PRO A 64 14.00 -6.02 12.16
C PRO A 64 14.26 -5.75 10.68
N VAL A 65 14.57 -4.49 10.35
CA VAL A 65 15.00 -4.11 8.99
C VAL A 65 16.20 -4.92 8.53
N ALA A 66 17.09 -5.33 9.44
CA ALA A 66 18.26 -6.15 9.14
C ALA A 66 17.93 -7.57 8.64
N ASN A 67 16.71 -8.07 8.87
CA ASN A 67 16.28 -9.37 8.35
C ASN A 67 15.86 -9.31 6.88
N TRP A 68 15.73 -8.10 6.32
CA TRP A 68 15.47 -7.94 4.90
C TRP A 68 16.73 -8.24 4.09
N GLY A 69 16.54 -8.93 2.97
CA GLY A 69 17.60 -9.16 2.01
C GLY A 69 18.16 -7.85 1.47
N LEU A 70 19.44 -7.89 1.10
CA LEU A 70 20.14 -6.78 0.46
C LEU A 70 19.41 -6.31 -0.81
N PRO A 71 19.50 -5.02 -1.18
CA PRO A 71 18.90 -4.50 -2.40
C PRO A 71 19.35 -5.32 -3.61
N GLN A 72 18.39 -5.83 -4.37
CA GLN A 72 18.62 -6.52 -5.63
C GLN A 72 18.15 -5.62 -6.78
N GLU A 73 19.03 -5.35 -7.73
CA GLU A 73 18.69 -4.55 -8.91
C GLU A 73 18.06 -5.43 -9.99
N SER A 74 17.02 -4.91 -10.64
CA SER A 74 16.36 -5.54 -11.78
C SER A 74 16.21 -4.51 -12.90
N GLY A 75 17.20 -4.48 -13.78
CA GLY A 75 17.30 -3.43 -14.80
C GLY A 75 17.55 -2.05 -14.19
N GLN A 76 17.36 -1.00 -14.99
CA GLN A 76 17.79 0.36 -14.64
C GLN A 76 16.87 1.09 -13.65
N TYR A 77 15.62 0.63 -13.50
CA TYR A 77 14.56 1.41 -12.86
C TYR A 77 13.85 0.68 -11.73
N MET A 78 14.33 -0.51 -11.34
CA MET A 78 13.72 -1.31 -10.30
C MET A 78 14.78 -1.89 -9.37
N THR A 79 14.53 -1.75 -8.07
CA THR A 79 15.26 -2.41 -7.00
C THR A 79 14.24 -3.14 -6.14
N TYR A 80 14.56 -4.33 -5.64
CA TYR A 80 13.69 -5.06 -4.74
C TYR A 80 14.44 -5.62 -3.54
N TYR A 81 13.70 -5.81 -2.45
CA TYR A 81 14.16 -6.38 -1.19
C TYR A 81 13.20 -7.50 -0.81
N ASN A 82 13.72 -8.62 -0.36
CA ASN A 82 12.92 -9.78 0.02
C ASN A 82 12.99 -10.00 1.53
N LEU A 83 11.88 -10.45 2.11
CA LEU A 83 11.80 -10.94 3.48
C LEU A 83 11.03 -12.27 3.47
N VAL A 84 11.52 -13.25 4.21
CA VAL A 84 10.84 -14.53 4.39
C VAL A 84 10.60 -14.73 5.88
N ILE A 85 9.34 -14.95 6.26
CA ILE A 85 8.94 -15.19 7.66
C ILE A 85 8.12 -16.48 7.69
N GLY A 86 8.74 -17.56 8.17
CA GLY A 86 8.10 -18.88 8.17
C GLY A 86 7.64 -19.28 6.78
N THR A 87 6.32 -19.38 6.57
CA THR A 87 5.70 -19.75 5.28
C THR A 87 5.30 -18.55 4.42
N ARG A 88 5.40 -17.32 4.93
CA ARG A 88 5.07 -16.09 4.20
C ARG A 88 6.33 -15.48 3.61
N SER A 89 6.17 -14.82 2.47
CA SER A 89 7.24 -14.02 1.90
C SER A 89 6.71 -12.65 1.51
N TYR A 90 7.54 -11.63 1.72
CA TYR A 90 7.26 -10.25 1.38
C TYR A 90 8.33 -9.74 0.44
N GLN A 91 7.93 -8.86 -0.47
CA GLN A 91 8.86 -8.17 -1.35
C GLN A 91 8.53 -6.69 -1.37
N LEU A 92 9.53 -5.86 -1.07
CA LEU A 92 9.43 -4.43 -1.27
C LEU A 92 10.04 -4.12 -2.64
N VAL A 93 9.22 -3.68 -3.58
CA VAL A 93 9.65 -3.28 -4.92
C VAL A 93 9.68 -1.76 -4.99
N VAL A 94 10.84 -1.21 -5.30
CA VAL A 94 11.05 0.21 -5.55
C VAL A 94 11.23 0.40 -7.04
N THR A 95 10.33 1.16 -7.66
CA THR A 95 10.39 1.49 -9.09
C THR A 95 10.51 2.99 -9.30
N ARG A 96 11.26 3.41 -10.31
CA ARG A 96 11.29 4.81 -10.75
C ARG A 96 11.02 4.89 -12.25
N ALA A 97 9.82 5.32 -12.61
CA ALA A 97 9.52 5.59 -14.01
C ALA A 97 10.46 6.69 -14.58
N PRO A 98 10.85 6.65 -15.86
CA PRO A 98 11.86 7.54 -16.44
C PRO A 98 11.58 9.04 -16.27
N ARG A 99 10.30 9.44 -16.18
CA ARG A 99 9.87 10.84 -16.00
C ARG A 99 9.41 11.16 -14.59
N SER A 100 9.54 10.23 -13.65
CA SER A 100 9.10 10.43 -12.28
C SER A 100 10.15 11.19 -11.47
N SER A 101 9.69 12.25 -10.79
CA SER A 101 10.50 12.97 -9.80
C SER A 101 10.91 12.08 -8.64
N TYR A 102 10.05 11.12 -8.25
CA TYR A 102 10.24 10.29 -7.05
C TYR A 102 10.02 8.80 -7.35
N PRO A 103 10.75 7.89 -6.69
CA PRO A 103 10.45 6.46 -6.77
C PRO A 103 9.12 6.13 -6.10
N THR A 104 8.49 5.06 -6.55
CA THR A 104 7.33 4.42 -5.90
C THR A 104 7.80 3.14 -5.22
N ALA A 105 7.45 2.97 -3.95
CA ALA A 105 7.60 1.72 -3.22
C ALA A 105 6.26 0.98 -3.19
N THR A 106 6.31 -0.32 -3.50
CA THR A 106 5.17 -1.23 -3.42
C THR A 106 5.57 -2.44 -2.58
N LEU A 107 4.87 -2.67 -1.48
CA LEU A 107 5.04 -3.86 -0.65
C LEU A 107 4.08 -4.95 -1.12
N LEU A 108 4.64 -6.10 -1.45
CA LEU A 108 3.95 -7.27 -1.97
C LEU A 108 4.01 -8.39 -0.94
N ARG A 109 2.91 -9.14 -0.82
CA ARG A 109 2.82 -10.39 -0.07
C ARG A 109 2.73 -11.57 -1.04
N PHE A 110 3.44 -12.63 -0.72
CA PHE A 110 3.33 -13.94 -1.33
C PHE A 110 2.86 -14.92 -0.26
N THR A 111 1.71 -15.55 -0.48
CA THR A 111 1.20 -16.60 0.39
C THR A 111 1.96 -17.91 0.19
N THR A 112 2.51 -18.12 -1.01
CA THR A 112 3.46 -19.19 -1.34
C THR A 112 4.48 -18.69 -2.36
N PRO A 113 5.65 -19.34 -2.53
CA PRO A 113 6.65 -18.93 -3.53
C PRO A 113 6.16 -18.89 -4.97
N LYS A 114 5.06 -19.60 -5.29
CA LYS A 114 4.46 -19.65 -6.64
C LYS A 114 3.18 -18.82 -6.77
N SER A 115 2.67 -18.24 -5.67
CA SER A 115 1.45 -17.44 -5.72
C SER A 115 1.70 -16.12 -6.44
N LYS A 116 0.64 -15.60 -7.09
CA LYS A 116 0.64 -14.23 -7.58
C LYS A 116 0.85 -13.27 -6.39
N PRO A 117 1.76 -12.28 -6.48
CA PRO A 117 1.94 -11.31 -5.42
C PRO A 117 0.70 -10.44 -5.25
N GLU A 118 0.35 -10.18 -4.00
CA GLU A 118 -0.72 -9.26 -3.63
C GLU A 118 -0.13 -7.98 -3.05
N PRO A 119 -0.43 -6.80 -3.63
CA PRO A 119 0.00 -5.54 -3.05
C PRO A 119 -0.74 -5.26 -1.74
N ILE A 120 0.04 -4.96 -0.70
CA ILE A 120 -0.47 -4.68 0.65
C ILE A 120 -0.12 -3.28 1.14
N ALA A 121 0.85 -2.61 0.50
CA ALA A 121 1.09 -1.18 0.68
C ALA A 121 1.72 -0.59 -0.58
N ARG A 122 1.48 0.70 -0.84
CA ARG A 122 2.06 1.45 -1.95
C ARG A 122 2.16 2.92 -1.57
N GLY A 123 3.22 3.56 -2.05
CA GLY A 123 3.43 4.97 -1.83
C GLY A 123 4.67 5.50 -2.53
N THR A 124 4.86 6.80 -2.40
CA THR A 124 5.99 7.52 -2.98
C THR A 124 7.12 7.66 -1.96
N LEU A 125 8.37 7.49 -2.40
CA LEU A 125 9.55 7.71 -1.58
C LEU A 125 10.12 9.11 -1.83
N ARG A 126 10.20 9.92 -0.78
CA ARG A 126 10.84 11.23 -0.81
C ARG A 126 12.12 11.25 0.03
N PRO A 127 13.08 12.15 -0.26
CA PRO A 127 14.18 12.40 0.66
C PRO A 127 13.66 12.72 2.06
N LYS A 128 14.35 12.23 3.10
CA LYS A 128 14.10 12.68 4.47
C LYS A 128 14.56 14.14 4.57
N GLU A 129 13.76 15.00 5.17
CA GLU A 129 14.20 16.35 5.52
C GLU A 129 15.22 16.23 6.65
N GLU A 130 16.47 16.62 6.41
CA GLU A 130 17.44 16.80 7.48
C GLU A 130 16.96 17.96 8.35
N LYS A 131 16.55 17.67 9.59
CA LYS A 131 16.40 18.74 10.57
C LYS A 131 17.80 19.29 10.84
N PRO A 132 18.03 20.60 10.67
CA PRO A 132 19.29 21.19 11.09
C PRO A 132 19.48 20.91 12.59
N LYS A 133 20.66 20.39 12.94
CA LYS A 133 21.08 20.16 14.32
C LYS A 133 21.27 21.48 15.06
#